data_AF-A0AAV9SNH3-F1
#
_entry.id   AF-A0AAV9SNH3-F1
#
_cell.length_a   1.000
_cell.length_b   1.000
_cell.length_c   1.000
_cell.angle_alpha   90.00
_cell.angle_beta   90.00
_cell.angle_gamma   90.00
#
_symmetry.space_group_name_H-M   'P 1'
#
loop_
_entity.id
_entity.type
_entity.pdbx_description
1 polymer ?
#
loop_
_entity_poly.entity_id
_entity_poly.type
_entity_poly.pdbx_seq_one_letter_code
_entity_poly.pdbx_strand_id
1 'polypeptide(L)'
;MTASHHLEPGLLLLLLAWWQTPGMVGGTVPAAPVNVSVTQLRAHSAMVTWNVPQGDTVIGYAISQQRQDGLMQRSIREVNTSSHWCVLWDLDEDTHYSVQFKSSRSWELRALHHGSIIVKVFRDPLQLGRATQTVLQPQVECPRQQVDVLRGVKN
;
A
#
# COMPACT_ATOMS: atom_id res chain seq x y z
N MET A 1 -39.24 -25.95 45.89
CA MET A 1 -39.39 -26.36 44.48
C MET A 1 -38.28 -25.67 43.69
N THR A 2 -37.13 -26.31 43.59
CA THR A 2 -35.95 -25.81 42.88
C THR A 2 -36.01 -26.37 41.46
N ALA A 3 -36.49 -25.55 40.52
CA ALA A 3 -36.47 -25.90 39.11
C ALA A 3 -35.03 -25.73 38.59
N SER A 4 -34.27 -26.82 38.61
CA SER A 4 -33.05 -26.92 37.82
C SER A 4 -33.44 -26.96 36.35
N HIS A 5 -33.29 -25.83 35.66
CA HIS A 5 -33.49 -25.76 34.22
C HIS A 5 -32.42 -26.61 33.54
N HIS A 6 -32.83 -27.78 33.06
CA HIS A 6 -32.05 -28.69 32.24
C HIS A 6 -31.74 -27.98 30.91
N LEU A 7 -30.59 -27.31 30.85
CA LEU A 7 -30.06 -26.73 29.64
C LEU A 7 -29.74 -27.87 28.67
N GLU A 8 -30.50 -27.93 27.59
CA GLU A 8 -30.39 -28.91 26.50
C GLU A 8 -28.94 -28.93 25.95
N PRO A 9 -28.27 -30.10 25.90
CA PRO A 9 -26.91 -30.22 25.38
C PRO A 9 -26.74 -29.65 23.96
N GLY A 10 -27.81 -29.69 23.16
CA GLY A 10 -27.83 -29.09 21.82
C GLY A 10 -27.71 -27.56 21.81
N LEU A 11 -28.28 -26.88 22.82
CA LEU A 11 -28.18 -25.41 22.95
C LEU A 11 -26.76 -25.00 23.38
N LEU A 12 -26.11 -25.83 24.21
CA LEU A 12 -24.71 -25.63 24.59
C LEU A 12 -23.78 -25.83 23.40
N LEU A 13 -24.02 -26.82 22.54
CA LEU A 13 -23.27 -27.03 21.30
C LEU A 13 -23.46 -25.92 20.26
N LEU A 14 -24.65 -25.30 20.20
CA LEU A 14 -24.93 -24.12 19.37
C LEU A 14 -24.21 -22.86 19.88
N LEU A 15 -24.24 -22.62 21.20
CA LEU A 15 -23.47 -21.54 21.83
C LEU A 15 -21.95 -21.77 21.68
N LEU A 16 -21.52 -23.04 21.74
CA LEU A 16 -20.15 -23.47 21.45
C LEU A 16 -19.86 -23.62 19.94
N ALA A 17 -20.80 -23.36 19.04
CA ALA A 17 -20.52 -23.22 17.60
C ALA A 17 -20.34 -21.74 17.25
N TRP A 18 -20.95 -20.84 18.04
CA TRP A 18 -20.87 -19.39 17.87
C TRP A 18 -19.53 -18.78 18.31
N TRP A 19 -18.78 -19.44 19.19
CA TRP A 19 -17.38 -19.06 19.50
C TRP A 19 -16.32 -19.67 18.55
N GLN A 20 -16.64 -20.69 17.73
CA GLN A 20 -15.62 -21.43 16.94
C GLN A 20 -15.53 -21.12 15.44
N THR A 21 -16.23 -20.11 14.93
CA THR A 21 -15.86 -19.56 13.61
C THR A 21 -16.02 -18.05 13.68
N PRO A 22 -14.97 -17.29 13.33
CA PRO A 22 -14.47 -17.29 11.96
C PRO A 22 -12.97 -17.52 11.87
N GLY A 23 -12.55 -18.18 10.78
CA GLY A 23 -11.16 -18.20 10.36
C GLY A 23 -10.60 -16.80 10.47
N MET A 24 -9.65 -16.62 11.39
CA MET A 24 -8.73 -15.50 11.33
C MET A 24 -7.95 -15.70 10.05
N VAL A 25 -8.53 -15.27 8.92
CA VAL A 25 -7.76 -14.85 7.76
C VAL A 25 -6.97 -13.69 8.31
N GLY A 26 -5.81 -13.99 8.90
CA GLY A 26 -4.80 -12.99 9.18
C GLY A 26 -4.60 -12.31 7.85
N GLY A 27 -5.14 -11.10 7.71
CA GLY A 27 -5.11 -10.38 6.46
C GLY A 27 -3.65 -10.21 6.10
N THR A 28 -3.15 -11.03 5.18
CA THR A 28 -1.76 -10.94 4.77
C THR A 28 -1.58 -9.53 4.19
N VAL A 29 -0.49 -8.88 4.56
CA VAL A 29 -0.15 -7.57 4.00
C VAL A 29 -0.16 -7.72 2.47
N PRO A 30 -0.91 -6.89 1.71
CA PRO A 30 -0.88 -6.96 0.26
C PRO A 30 0.55 -6.74 -0.23
N ALA A 31 1.02 -7.56 -1.17
CA ALA A 31 2.34 -7.35 -1.72
C ALA A 31 2.47 -5.99 -2.42
N ALA A 32 3.68 -5.45 -2.41
CA ALA A 32 4.04 -4.28 -3.19
C ALA A 32 3.97 -4.61 -4.70
N PRO A 33 3.76 -3.62 -5.59
CA PRO A 33 3.78 -3.88 -7.02
C PRO A 33 5.15 -4.36 -7.49
N VAL A 34 5.18 -5.13 -8.58
CA VAL A 34 6.41 -5.64 -9.21
C VAL A 34 6.59 -5.05 -10.61
N ASN A 35 7.81 -5.14 -11.16
CA ASN A 35 8.14 -4.62 -12.49
C ASN A 35 7.77 -3.14 -12.67
N VAL A 36 8.04 -2.31 -11.65
CA VAL A 36 7.81 -0.87 -11.75
C VAL A 36 8.80 -0.28 -12.75
N SER A 37 8.30 0.42 -13.76
CA SER A 37 9.13 1.07 -14.79
C SER A 37 8.68 2.48 -15.13
N VAL A 38 9.62 3.36 -15.41
CA VAL A 38 9.41 4.74 -15.84
C VAL A 38 9.73 4.85 -17.33
N THR A 39 8.75 5.28 -18.12
CA THR A 39 8.81 5.39 -19.58
C THR A 39 8.17 6.70 -20.03
N GLN A 40 8.17 6.95 -21.35
CA GLN A 40 7.52 8.11 -21.97
C GLN A 40 7.88 9.45 -21.30
N LEU A 41 9.17 9.69 -21.07
CA LEU A 41 9.62 10.97 -20.54
C LEU A 41 9.37 12.10 -21.52
N ARG A 42 8.74 13.14 -21.02
CA ARG A 42 8.48 14.40 -21.69
C ARG A 42 9.13 15.52 -20.89
N ALA A 43 9.02 16.74 -21.42
CA ALA A 43 9.61 17.95 -20.85
C ALA A 43 9.30 18.16 -19.36
N HIS A 44 8.14 17.71 -18.85
CA HIS A 44 7.73 17.92 -17.45
C HIS A 44 6.97 16.71 -16.87
N SER A 45 6.99 15.56 -17.54
CA SER A 45 6.17 14.41 -17.15
C SER A 45 6.81 13.08 -17.53
N ALA A 46 6.40 12.01 -16.87
CA ALA A 46 6.82 10.64 -17.21
C ALA A 46 5.69 9.65 -16.90
N MET A 47 5.60 8.58 -17.69
CA MET A 47 4.68 7.47 -17.44
C MET A 47 5.35 6.47 -16.50
N VAL A 48 4.63 6.00 -15.48
CA VAL A 48 5.05 4.90 -14.61
C VAL A 48 4.11 3.75 -14.81
N THR A 49 4.64 2.54 -14.98
CA THR A 49 3.86 1.31 -15.14
C THR A 49 4.30 0.25 -14.14
N TRP A 50 3.42 -0.68 -13.77
CA TRP A 50 3.72 -1.75 -12.82
C TRP A 50 2.79 -2.95 -12.98
N ASN A 51 3.15 -4.08 -12.39
CA ASN A 51 2.31 -5.29 -12.35
C ASN A 51 1.85 -5.60 -10.91
N VAL A 52 0.64 -6.17 -10.81
CA VAL A 52 0.13 -6.76 -9.56
C VAL A 52 0.75 -8.16 -9.39
N PRO A 53 1.33 -8.49 -8.22
CA PRO A 53 1.85 -9.83 -7.97
C PRO A 53 0.78 -10.91 -8.10
N GLN A 54 1.15 -12.07 -8.65
CA GLN A 54 0.21 -13.18 -8.84
C GLN A 54 -0.25 -13.74 -7.49
N GLY A 55 -1.55 -13.99 -7.34
CA GLY A 55 -2.15 -14.56 -6.12
C GLY A 55 -2.47 -13.53 -5.03
N ASP A 56 -2.14 -12.25 -5.23
CA ASP A 56 -2.50 -11.18 -4.30
C ASP A 56 -3.83 -10.51 -4.67
N THR A 57 -4.68 -10.32 -3.67
CA THR A 57 -5.88 -9.48 -3.79
C THR A 57 -5.51 -8.04 -3.46
N VAL A 58 -5.02 -7.28 -4.44
CA VAL A 58 -4.81 -5.82 -4.32
C VAL A 58 -6.01 -5.11 -4.93
N ILE A 59 -6.67 -4.23 -4.18
CA ILE A 59 -7.79 -3.39 -4.65
C ILE A 59 -7.28 -2.12 -5.33
N GLY A 60 -6.06 -1.69 -5.00
CA GLY A 60 -5.33 -0.68 -5.76
C GLY A 60 -4.10 -0.17 -5.04
N TYR A 61 -3.47 0.85 -5.62
CA TYR A 61 -2.25 1.46 -5.10
C TYR A 61 -2.49 2.94 -4.80
N ALA A 62 -2.10 3.37 -3.60
CA ALA A 62 -1.90 4.79 -3.33
C ALA A 62 -0.47 5.15 -3.75
N ILE A 63 -0.34 6.09 -4.68
CA ILE A 63 0.94 6.50 -5.23
C ILE A 63 1.27 7.90 -4.72
N SER A 64 2.50 8.13 -4.29
CA SER A 64 2.97 9.47 -3.98
C SER A 64 4.30 9.77 -4.65
N GLN A 65 4.36 10.93 -5.27
CA GLN A 65 5.55 11.54 -5.84
C GLN A 65 6.13 12.52 -4.83
N GLN A 66 7.43 12.45 -4.59
CA GLN A 66 8.14 13.35 -3.71
C GLN A 66 9.46 13.78 -4.36
N ARG A 67 9.71 15.08 -4.44
CA ARG A 67 11.02 15.61 -4.85
C ARG A 67 12.03 15.42 -3.73
N GLN A 68 13.29 15.12 -4.07
CA GLN A 68 14.32 14.79 -3.09
C GLN A 68 14.59 15.93 -2.08
N ASP A 69 14.45 17.18 -2.49
CA ASP A 69 14.62 18.36 -1.64
C ASP A 69 13.43 18.62 -0.67
N GLY A 70 12.37 17.82 -0.78
CA GLY A 70 11.16 17.95 0.04
C GLY A 70 10.26 19.13 -0.34
N LEU A 71 10.60 19.93 -1.35
CA LEU A 71 9.81 21.10 -1.76
C LEU A 71 8.50 20.71 -2.45
N MET A 72 8.42 19.49 -2.98
CA MET A 72 7.24 18.96 -3.62
C MET A 72 6.91 17.58 -3.07
N GLN A 73 5.66 17.43 -2.61
CA GLN A 73 5.02 16.13 -2.40
C GLN A 73 3.63 16.17 -3.03
N ARG A 74 3.31 15.16 -3.84
CA ARG A 74 2.00 15.02 -4.46
C ARG A 74 1.50 13.60 -4.27
N SER A 75 0.29 13.46 -3.74
CA SER A 75 -0.41 12.19 -3.76
C SER A 75 -1.14 12.06 -5.10
N ILE A 76 -0.79 11.03 -5.86
CA ILE A 76 -1.48 10.63 -7.07
C ILE A 76 -2.45 9.52 -6.64
N ARG A 77 -3.73 9.88 -6.49
CA ARG A 77 -4.79 8.93 -6.11
C ARG A 77 -5.50 8.44 -7.36
N GLU A 78 -4.84 7.57 -8.11
CA GLU A 78 -5.49 6.76 -9.14
C GLU A 78 -5.60 5.34 -8.61
N VAL A 79 -6.80 4.97 -8.18
CA VAL A 79 -7.12 3.67 -7.61
C VAL A 79 -8.12 2.99 -8.54
N ASN A 80 -7.61 2.37 -9.59
CA ASN A 80 -8.32 1.31 -10.28
C ASN A 80 -7.28 0.34 -10.83
N THR A 81 -7.30 -0.90 -10.35
CA THR A 81 -6.34 -1.97 -10.69
C THR A 81 -6.33 -2.34 -12.17
N SER A 82 -7.25 -1.80 -12.98
CA SER A 82 -7.26 -1.93 -14.43
C SER A 82 -6.19 -1.10 -15.13
N SER A 83 -5.80 0.04 -14.55
CA SER A 83 -4.81 0.94 -15.13
C SER A 83 -3.49 0.69 -14.41
N HIS A 84 -2.70 -0.23 -14.96
CA HIS A 84 -1.35 -0.57 -14.50
C HIS A 84 -0.33 0.55 -14.76
N TRP A 85 -0.77 1.80 -14.68
CA TRP A 85 0.00 2.98 -15.02
C TRP A 85 -0.52 4.25 -14.35
N CYS A 86 0.38 5.22 -14.16
CA CYS A 86 0.06 6.59 -13.76
C CYS A 86 1.08 7.55 -14.39
N VAL A 87 0.77 8.85 -14.42
CA VAL A 87 1.71 9.86 -14.91
C VAL A 87 2.27 10.68 -13.75
N LEU A 88 3.58 10.86 -13.74
CA LEU A 88 4.28 11.85 -12.94
C LEU A 88 4.25 13.19 -13.67
N TRP A 89 4.08 14.28 -12.94
CA TRP A 89 3.97 15.64 -13.47
C TRP A 89 4.91 16.57 -12.73
N ASP A 90 5.09 17.79 -13.25
CA ASP A 90 5.94 18.84 -12.69
C ASP A 90 7.36 18.32 -12.41
N LEU A 91 7.89 17.55 -13.36
CA LEU A 91 9.25 17.04 -13.32
C LEU A 91 10.23 18.09 -13.83
N ASP A 92 11.11 18.51 -12.94
CA ASP A 92 12.27 19.32 -13.27
C ASP A 92 13.39 18.44 -13.82
N GLU A 93 14.19 19.02 -14.71
CA GLU A 93 15.45 18.42 -15.16
C GLU A 93 16.46 18.37 -14.00
N ASP A 94 17.42 17.45 -14.08
CA ASP A 94 18.47 17.26 -13.07
C ASP A 94 17.96 17.03 -11.64
N THR A 95 16.71 16.59 -11.51
CA THR A 95 16.05 16.46 -10.22
C THR A 95 15.69 15.00 -9.94
N HIS A 96 15.98 14.58 -8.72
CA HIS A 96 15.61 13.26 -8.23
C HIS A 96 14.23 13.27 -7.58
N TYR A 97 13.44 12.25 -7.91
CA TYR A 97 12.13 12.02 -7.34
C TYR A 97 12.06 10.65 -6.70
N SER A 98 11.37 10.55 -5.58
CA SER A 98 10.94 9.29 -4.98
C SER A 98 9.47 9.08 -5.30
N VAL A 99 9.15 7.93 -5.86
CA VAL A 99 7.77 7.50 -6.12
C VAL A 99 7.48 6.32 -5.20
N GLN A 100 6.57 6.52 -4.25
CA GLN A 100 6.16 5.49 -3.32
C GLN A 100 4.83 4.89 -3.78
N PHE A 101 4.77 3.57 -3.80
CA PHE A 101 3.55 2.80 -4.00
C PHE A 101 3.13 2.18 -2.68
N LYS A 102 1.85 2.23 -2.34
CA LYS A 102 1.27 1.56 -1.17
C LYS A 102 0.09 0.72 -1.63
N SER A 103 0.17 -0.59 -1.51
CA SER A 103 -0.92 -1.49 -1.87
C SER A 103 -2.03 -1.46 -0.82
N SER A 104 -3.29 -1.52 -1.26
CA SER A 104 -4.45 -1.60 -0.36
C SER A 104 -5.32 -2.82 -0.68
N ARG A 105 -5.80 -3.51 0.36
CA ARG A 105 -6.81 -4.59 0.27
C ARG A 105 -8.21 -4.17 0.73
N SER A 106 -8.38 -2.96 1.24
CA SER A 106 -9.68 -2.44 1.68
C SER A 106 -9.68 -0.91 1.65
N TRP A 107 -10.74 -0.31 1.12
CA TRP A 107 -10.93 1.13 1.09
C TRP A 107 -11.54 1.67 2.40
N GLU A 108 -12.17 0.81 3.22
CA GLU A 108 -12.90 1.16 4.44
C GLU A 108 -12.04 1.00 5.71
N LEU A 109 -11.09 0.04 5.70
CA LEU A 109 -10.13 -0.11 6.79
C LEU A 109 -8.95 0.81 6.51
N ARG A 110 -8.73 1.80 7.38
CA ARG A 110 -7.46 2.56 7.43
C ARG A 110 -6.33 1.56 7.25
N ALA A 111 -5.43 1.84 6.30
CA ALA A 111 -4.39 0.96 5.79
C ALA A 111 -3.40 0.43 6.85
N LEU A 112 -3.87 -0.42 7.76
CA LEU A 112 -3.08 -1.00 8.86
C LEU A 112 -2.02 -1.96 8.35
N HIS A 113 -2.17 -2.45 7.11
CA HIS A 113 -1.27 -3.39 6.46
C HIS A 113 -1.18 -3.05 4.98
N HIS A 114 -0.10 -2.38 4.57
CA HIS A 114 0.20 -2.12 3.17
C HIS A 114 1.63 -2.53 2.85
N GLY A 115 1.81 -3.22 1.71
CA GLY A 115 3.13 -3.40 1.14
C GLY A 115 3.52 -2.12 0.43
N SER A 116 4.76 -1.67 0.61
CA SER A 116 5.25 -0.48 -0.09
C SER A 116 6.53 -0.74 -0.85
N ILE A 117 6.73 0.00 -1.94
CA ILE A 117 8.00 0.05 -2.66
C ILE A 117 8.29 1.50 -3.02
N ILE A 118 9.57 1.88 -2.94
CA ILE A 118 10.02 3.22 -3.30
C ILE A 118 10.89 3.10 -4.55
N VAL A 119 10.56 3.84 -5.58
CA VAL A 119 11.37 3.96 -6.80
C VAL A 119 11.99 5.35 -6.82
N LYS A 120 13.31 5.43 -6.90
CA LYS A 120 14.02 6.68 -7.16
C LYS A 120 14.15 6.87 -8.66
N VAL A 121 13.75 8.03 -9.15
CA VAL A 121 13.77 8.40 -10.56
C VAL A 121 14.66 9.63 -10.71
N PHE A 122 15.62 9.55 -11.63
CA PHE A 122 16.45 10.68 -12.03
C PHE A 122 16.26 10.97 -13.50
N ARG A 123 16.04 12.26 -13.81
CA ARG A 123 15.88 12.73 -15.18
C ARG A 123 17.15 13.44 -15.62
N ASP A 124 17.86 12.81 -16.54
CA ASP A 124 19.11 13.32 -17.10
C ASP A 124 18.82 14.16 -18.36
N PRO A 125 19.16 15.46 -18.39
CA PRO A 125 18.94 16.33 -19.54
C PRO A 125 19.83 15.97 -20.74
N LEU A 126 20.96 15.29 -20.51
CA LEU A 126 21.88 14.86 -21.58
C LEU A 126 21.39 13.60 -22.30
N GLN A 127 20.48 12.84 -21.69
CA GLN A 127 19.90 11.62 -22.25
C GLN A 127 18.44 11.87 -22.63
N LEU A 128 18.23 12.62 -23.72
CA LEU A 128 16.91 13.03 -24.19
C LEU A 128 15.92 11.85 -24.25
N GLY A 129 14.96 11.84 -23.33
CA GLY A 129 13.90 10.83 -23.26
C GLY A 129 14.21 9.61 -22.38
N ARG A 130 15.32 9.59 -21.63
CA ARG A 130 15.66 8.49 -20.72
C ARG A 130 15.71 8.96 -19.26
N ALA A 131 15.12 8.15 -18.37
CA ALA A 131 15.28 8.32 -16.93
C ALA A 131 16.00 7.12 -16.38
N THR A 132 16.81 7.36 -15.36
CA THR A 132 17.41 6.32 -14.56
C THR A 132 16.46 6.04 -13.40
N GLN A 133 16.16 4.76 -13.17
CA GLN A 133 15.37 4.34 -12.02
C GLN A 133 16.14 3.37 -11.14
N THR A 134 15.93 3.49 -9.84
CA THR A 134 16.44 2.55 -8.84
C THR A 134 15.30 2.14 -7.94
N VAL A 135 14.99 0.84 -7.93
CA VAL A 135 13.98 0.27 -7.06
C VAL A 135 14.61 -0.02 -5.69
N LEU A 136 14.08 0.60 -4.64
CA LEU A 136 14.44 0.29 -3.26
C LEU A 136 13.55 -0.84 -2.74
N GLN A 137 14.08 -1.66 -1.83
CA GLN A 137 13.40 -2.86 -1.35
C GLN A 137 12.01 -2.57 -0.77
N PRO A 138 11.06 -3.52 -0.91
CA PRO A 138 9.73 -3.37 -0.35
C PRO A 138 9.81 -3.18 1.17
N GLN A 139 9.22 -2.10 1.69
CA GLN A 139 9.10 -1.90 3.13
C GLN A 139 7.77 -2.50 3.58
N VAL A 140 7.84 -3.52 4.44
CA VAL A 140 6.69 -4.04 5.19
C VAL A 140 6.60 -3.23 6.47
N GLU A 141 5.70 -2.25 6.51
CA GLU A 141 5.49 -1.45 7.70
C GLU A 141 4.68 -2.29 8.71
N CYS A 142 5.36 -2.85 9.71
CA CYS A 142 4.72 -3.61 10.78
C CYS A 142 3.88 -2.66 11.66
N PRO A 143 2.60 -2.94 11.95
CA PRO A 143 1.72 -2.02 12.69
C PRO A 143 2.09 -1.80 14.16
N ARG A 144 3.14 -2.45 14.68
CA ARG A 144 3.57 -2.26 16.08
C ARG A 144 4.12 -0.87 16.36
N GLN A 145 4.55 -0.09 15.35
CA GLN A 145 5.14 1.23 15.59
C GLN A 145 4.11 2.36 15.80
N GLN A 146 2.86 2.19 15.34
CA GLN A 146 1.87 3.29 15.38
C GLN A 146 1.12 3.36 16.73
N VAL A 147 1.17 2.30 17.54
CA VAL A 147 0.54 2.27 18.87
C VAL A 147 1.40 3.02 19.91
N ASP A 148 2.72 3.09 19.71
CA ASP A 148 3.64 3.76 20.64
C ASP A 148 3.65 5.29 20.48
N VAL A 149 3.37 5.82 19.28
CA VAL A 149 3.24 7.27 19.06
C VAL A 149 2.01 7.85 19.77
N LEU A 150 0.94 7.07 19.95
CA LEU A 150 -0.26 7.49 20.66
C LEU A 150 -0.23 7.20 22.18
N ARG A 151 0.73 6.39 22.67
CA ARG A 151 0.95 6.16 24.10
C ARG A 151 1.98 7.10 24.74
N GLY A 152 2.68 7.92 23.95
CA GLY A 152 3.64 8.91 24.44
C GLY A 152 3.07 10.27 24.85
N VAL A 153 1.74 10.47 24.76
CA VAL A 153 1.07 11.68 25.25
C VAL A 153 0.06 11.28 26.32
N LYS A 154 0.56 11.02 27.53
CA LYS A 154 -0.25 11.15 28.73
C LYS A 154 0.61 11.75 29.84
N ASN A 155 0.42 13.05 30.02
CA ASN A 155 0.77 13.79 31.23
C ASN A 155 -0.01 13.19 32.42
#